data_AF-A0A165WVN6-F1
#
_entry.id   AF-A0A165WVN6-F1
#
_cell.length_a   1.000
_cell.length_b   1.000
_cell.length_c   1.000
_cell.angle_alpha   90.00
_cell.angle_beta   90.00
_cell.angle_gamma   90.00
#
_symmetry.space_group_name_H-M   'P 1'
#
loop_
_entity.id
_entity.type
_entity.pdbx_description
1 polymer ?
#
loop_
_entity_poly.entity_id
_entity_poly.type
_entity_poly.pdbx_seq_one_letter_code
_entity_poly.pdbx_strand_id
1 'polypeptide(L)'
;PARPLLDSKKILDYAYLGEFELLRESPNGILEKPWAQPVARETSVLHFKLLRAEEEVVRLNIELKRLKTFMVEEEAFLGNEFDRIAPENPPLGFQLLRRLSRLTYINGMHWDVIARIEAMDGFTG
;
A
#
# COMPACT_ATOMS: atom_id res chain seq x y z
N PRO A 1 -15.35 13.76 -49.84
CA PRO A 1 -13.94 13.68 -49.39
C PRO A 1 -13.55 12.27 -48.95
N ALA A 2 -12.33 11.81 -49.29
CA ALA A 2 -11.84 10.49 -48.92
C ALA A 2 -11.52 10.43 -47.42
N ARG A 3 -11.90 9.34 -46.73
CA ARG A 3 -11.65 9.14 -45.31
C ARG A 3 -10.14 8.95 -45.09
N PRO A 4 -9.49 9.68 -44.16
CA PRO A 4 -8.07 9.46 -43.87
C PRO A 4 -7.85 8.04 -43.34
N LEU A 5 -6.76 7.41 -43.79
CA LEU A 5 -6.33 6.11 -43.29
C LEU A 5 -5.87 6.23 -41.83
N LEU A 6 -6.40 5.36 -40.98
CA LEU A 6 -6.08 5.28 -39.56
C LEU A 6 -4.80 4.47 -39.37
N ASP A 7 -3.79 5.11 -38.78
CA ASP A 7 -2.54 4.50 -38.35
C ASP A 7 -2.77 3.73 -37.03
N SER A 8 -2.11 2.59 -36.85
CA SER A 8 -2.18 1.75 -35.66
C SER A 8 -1.87 2.53 -34.38
N LYS A 9 -0.92 3.47 -34.45
CA LYS A 9 -0.60 4.38 -33.35
C LYS A 9 -1.79 5.28 -33.00
N LYS A 10 -2.45 5.85 -34.01
CA LYS A 10 -3.67 6.64 -33.82
C LYS A 10 -4.82 5.81 -33.24
N ILE A 11 -4.92 4.54 -33.59
CA ILE A 11 -5.94 3.63 -33.03
C ILE A 11 -5.70 3.42 -31.54
N LEU A 12 -4.46 3.20 -31.12
CA LEU A 12 -4.08 3.11 -29.70
C LEU A 12 -4.34 4.42 -28.95
N ASP A 13 -3.94 5.55 -29.53
CA ASP A 13 -4.20 6.87 -28.95
C ASP A 13 -5.71 7.12 -28.79
N TYR A 14 -6.52 6.75 -29.78
CA TYR A 14 -7.98 6.86 -29.72
C TYR A 14 -8.63 5.87 -28.77
N ALA A 15 -8.10 4.65 -28.59
CA ALA A 15 -8.60 3.69 -27.61
C ALA A 15 -8.36 4.21 -26.18
N TYR A 16 -7.16 4.74 -25.92
CA TYR A 16 -6.81 5.36 -24.63
C TYR A 16 -7.64 6.62 -24.35
N LEU A 17 -7.92 7.43 -25.38
CA LEU A 17 -8.84 8.59 -25.27
C LEU A 17 -10.31 8.18 -25.15
N GLY A 18 -10.69 7.04 -25.74
CA GLY A 18 -12.04 6.48 -25.76
C GLY A 18 -12.49 5.95 -24.40
N GLU A 19 -11.56 5.62 -23.50
CA GLU A 19 -11.88 5.34 -22.08
C GLU A 19 -12.51 6.55 -21.36
N PHE A 20 -12.49 7.73 -21.99
CA PHE A 20 -13.18 8.93 -21.53
C PHE A 20 -14.01 9.56 -22.67
N GLU A 21 -15.04 8.87 -23.18
CA GLU A 21 -15.99 9.42 -24.16
C GLU A 21 -16.50 10.83 -23.78
N LEU A 22 -16.64 11.08 -22.47
CA LEU A 22 -17.03 12.37 -21.88
C LEU A 22 -16.09 13.54 -22.22
N LEU A 23 -14.82 13.29 -22.53
CA LEU A 23 -13.83 14.32 -22.85
C LEU A 23 -13.78 14.63 -24.35
N ARG A 24 -14.22 13.70 -25.21
CA ARG A 24 -14.17 13.85 -26.66
C ARG A 24 -15.22 14.83 -27.18
N GLU A 25 -16.38 14.92 -26.54
CA GLU A 25 -17.47 15.84 -26.91
C GLU A 25 -17.39 17.19 -26.18
N SER A 26 -16.28 17.48 -25.49
CA SER A 26 -16.15 18.76 -24.80
C SER A 26 -16.10 19.93 -25.79
N PRO A 27 -16.98 20.95 -25.65
CA PRO A 27 -17.02 22.11 -26.54
C PRO A 27 -15.73 22.94 -26.56
N ASN A 28 -14.87 22.80 -25.54
CA ASN A 28 -13.73 23.68 -25.28
C ASN A 28 -12.38 23.11 -25.73
N GLY A 29 -12.36 22.06 -26.56
CA GLY A 29 -11.13 21.45 -27.03
C GLY A 29 -10.25 20.96 -25.88
N ILE A 30 -10.84 20.29 -24.88
CA ILE A 30 -10.12 19.86 -23.67
C ILE A 30 -8.90 19.00 -24.03
N LEU A 31 -9.00 18.18 -25.06
CA LEU A 31 -7.90 17.34 -25.54
C LEU A 31 -6.70 18.13 -26.08
N GLU A 32 -6.90 19.39 -26.48
CA GLU A 32 -5.83 20.29 -26.94
C GLU A 32 -5.11 20.97 -25.78
N LYS A 33 -5.64 20.87 -24.55
CA LYS A 33 -4.98 21.46 -23.39
C LYS A 33 -3.68 20.71 -23.07
N PRO A 34 -2.60 21.40 -22.66
CA PRO A 34 -1.33 20.76 -22.35
C PRO A 34 -1.44 19.63 -21.32
N TRP A 35 -2.28 19.78 -20.29
CA TRP A 35 -2.52 18.75 -19.26
C TRP A 35 -3.34 17.55 -19.74
N ALA A 36 -4.01 17.66 -20.89
CA ALA A 36 -4.78 16.57 -21.48
C ALA A 36 -3.95 15.69 -22.41
N GLN A 37 -2.74 16.14 -22.79
CA GLN A 37 -1.81 15.36 -23.59
C GLN A 37 -1.34 14.12 -22.79
N PRO A 38 -1.34 12.91 -23.39
CA PRO A 38 -0.96 11.68 -22.70
C PRO A 38 0.36 11.78 -21.95
N VAL A 39 1.40 12.31 -22.62
CA VAL A 39 2.73 12.50 -22.03
C VAL A 39 2.70 13.40 -20.79
N ALA A 40 1.93 14.50 -20.83
CA ALA A 40 1.81 15.41 -19.70
C ALA A 40 1.06 14.77 -18.52
N ARG A 41 0.04 13.94 -18.80
CA ARG A 41 -0.68 13.19 -17.77
C ARG A 41 0.21 12.15 -17.10
N GLU A 42 0.91 11.34 -17.89
CA GLU A 42 1.84 10.34 -17.38
C GLU A 42 2.94 10.99 -16.54
N THR A 43 3.50 12.11 -17.01
CA THR A 43 4.50 12.88 -16.26
C THR A 43 3.94 13.42 -14.95
N SER A 44 2.71 13.96 -14.97
CA SER A 44 2.04 14.46 -13.76
C SER A 44 1.77 13.32 -12.77
N VAL A 45 1.30 12.17 -13.24
CA VAL A 45 1.09 10.98 -12.41
C VAL A 45 2.40 10.55 -11.76
N LEU A 46 3.49 10.49 -12.51
CA LEU A 46 4.81 10.15 -11.96
C LEU A 46 5.27 11.17 -10.92
N HIS A 47 5.14 12.47 -11.22
CA HIS A 47 5.51 13.54 -10.30
C HIS A 47 4.75 13.45 -8.98
N PHE A 48 3.42 13.29 -9.03
CA PHE A 48 2.62 13.14 -7.80
C PHE A 48 2.91 11.82 -7.08
N LYS A 49 3.19 10.72 -7.79
CA LYS A 49 3.63 9.48 -7.14
C LYS A 49 4.92 9.68 -6.34
N LEU A 50 5.88 10.44 -6.88
CA LEU A 50 7.13 10.75 -6.18
C LEU A 50 6.86 11.58 -4.91
N LEU A 51 6.07 12.66 -5.02
CA LEU A 51 5.70 13.48 -3.86
C LEU A 51 5.01 12.65 -2.77
N ARG A 52 4.07 11.79 -3.16
CA ARG A 52 3.33 10.94 -2.21
C ARG A 52 4.19 9.81 -1.64
N ALA A 53 5.23 9.36 -2.35
CA ALA A 53 6.16 8.38 -1.83
C ALA A 53 6.96 8.92 -0.63
N GLU A 54 7.37 10.20 -0.67
CA GLU A 54 8.05 10.85 0.45
C GLU A 54 7.15 10.93 1.70
N GLU A 55 5.87 11.30 1.51
CA GLU A 55 4.88 11.27 2.59
C GLU A 55 4.67 9.86 3.16
N GLU A 56 4.59 8.86 2.28
CA GLU A 56 4.36 7.48 2.69
C GLU A 56 5.55 6.92 3.48
N VAL A 57 6.79 7.30 3.17
CA VAL A 57 7.96 6.94 3.99
C VAL A 57 7.80 7.44 5.43
N VAL A 58 7.38 8.68 5.64
CA VAL A 58 7.14 9.24 6.97
C VAL A 58 6.03 8.48 7.69
N ARG A 59 4.93 8.20 7.00
CA ARG A 59 3.80 7.45 7.58
C ARG A 59 4.21 6.03 7.95
N LEU A 60 4.95 5.33 7.10
CA LEU A 60 5.39 3.96 7.34
C LEU A 60 6.32 3.84 8.54
N ASN A 61 7.18 4.83 8.80
CA ASN A 61 7.97 4.87 10.04
C ASN A 61 7.08 4.84 11.29
N ILE A 62 6.02 5.66 11.32
CA ILE A 62 5.06 5.70 12.44
C ILE A 62 4.33 4.35 12.59
N GLU A 63 3.86 3.78 11.48
CA GLU A 63 3.14 2.51 11.49
C GLU A 63 4.04 1.33 11.89
N LEU A 64 5.32 1.33 11.50
CA LEU A 64 6.27 0.30 11.91
C LEU A 64 6.47 0.30 13.43
N LYS A 65 6.60 1.49 14.03
CA LYS A 65 6.70 1.64 15.48
C LYS A 65 5.45 1.15 16.21
N ARG A 66 4.26 1.47 15.67
CA ARG A 66 2.99 0.97 16.21
C ARG A 66 2.90 -0.55 16.13
N LEU A 67 3.29 -1.13 15.00
CA LEU A 67 3.33 -2.58 14.81
C LEU A 67 4.27 -3.24 15.82
N LYS A 68 5.49 -2.73 15.98
CA LYS A 68 6.45 -3.24 16.99
C LYS A 68 5.86 -3.22 18.40
N THR A 69 5.23 -2.10 18.76
CA THR A 69 4.61 -1.92 20.08
C THR A 69 3.49 -2.95 20.28
N PHE A 70 2.58 -3.06 19.30
CA PHE A 70 1.51 -4.05 19.33
C PHE A 70 2.02 -5.48 19.44
N MET A 71 3.05 -5.85 18.69
CA MET A 71 3.63 -7.20 18.72
C MET A 71 4.14 -7.57 20.12
N VAL A 72 4.88 -6.66 20.77
CA VAL A 72 5.43 -6.88 22.12
C VAL A 72 4.32 -6.92 23.16
N GLU A 73 3.37 -5.98 23.10
CA GLU A 73 2.30 -5.87 24.09
C GLU A 73 1.31 -7.04 23.99
N GLU A 74 0.88 -7.43 22.79
CA GLU A 74 -0.06 -8.54 22.60
C GLU A 74 0.57 -9.88 23.00
N GLU A 75 1.87 -10.09 22.72
CA GLU A 75 2.59 -11.28 23.15
C GLU A 75 2.67 -11.39 24.68
N ALA A 76 3.04 -10.28 25.34
CA ALA A 76 3.09 -10.21 26.80
C ALA A 76 1.70 -10.38 27.42
N PHE A 77 0.67 -9.74 26.86
CA PHE A 77 -0.71 -9.86 27.33
C PHE A 77 -1.21 -11.30 27.25
N LEU A 78 -1.07 -11.96 26.10
CA LEU A 78 -1.51 -13.35 25.93
C LEU A 78 -0.73 -14.33 26.81
N GLY A 79 0.56 -14.09 27.02
CA GLY A 79 1.38 -14.86 27.96
C GLY A 79 0.86 -14.75 29.40
N ASN A 80 0.64 -13.53 29.87
CA ASN A 80 0.12 -13.27 31.22
C ASN A 80 -1.29 -13.87 31.42
N GLU A 81 -2.18 -13.73 30.44
CA GLU A 81 -3.52 -14.32 30.51
C GLU A 81 -3.50 -15.84 30.46
N PHE A 82 -2.56 -16.44 29.71
CA PHE A 82 -2.35 -17.88 29.74
C PHE A 82 -1.95 -18.35 31.13
N ASP A 83 -0.93 -17.73 31.75
CA ASP A 83 -0.44 -18.10 33.08
C ASP A 83 -1.55 -17.98 34.14
N ARG A 84 -2.43 -16.98 33.99
CA ARG A 84 -3.57 -16.76 34.89
C ARG A 84 -4.70 -17.78 34.69
N ILE A 85 -5.07 -18.08 33.44
CA ILE A 85 -6.28 -18.86 33.11
C ILE A 85 -6.00 -20.36 33.07
N ALA A 86 -4.82 -20.79 32.62
CA ALA A 86 -4.52 -22.21 32.41
C ALA A 86 -4.72 -23.09 33.66
N PRO A 87 -4.41 -22.63 34.90
CA PRO A 87 -4.68 -23.40 36.11
C PRO A 87 -6.17 -23.56 36.42
N GLU A 88 -6.98 -22.53 36.13
CA GLU A 88 -8.42 -22.51 36.45
C GLU A 88 -9.27 -23.17 35.36
N ASN A 89 -8.88 -23.00 34.09
CA ASN A 89 -9.60 -23.49 32.93
C ASN A 89 -8.61 -24.02 31.87
N PRO A 90 -8.15 -25.28 32.00
CA PRO A 90 -7.17 -25.86 31.09
C PRO A 90 -7.59 -25.87 29.60
N PRO A 91 -8.87 -26.14 29.23
CA PRO A 91 -9.31 -26.04 27.84
C PRO A 91 -9.15 -24.64 27.24
N LEU A 92 -9.47 -23.59 28.01
CA LEU A 92 -9.29 -22.21 27.55
C LEU A 92 -7.80 -21.83 27.49
N GLY A 93 -7.02 -22.25 28.49
CA GLY A 93 -5.55 -22.11 28.49
C GLY A 93 -4.91 -22.74 27.25
N PHE A 94 -5.37 -23.91 26.83
CA PHE A 94 -4.90 -24.55 25.59
C PHE A 94 -5.18 -23.70 24.34
N GLN A 95 -6.35 -23.05 24.24
CA GLN A 95 -6.63 -22.15 23.11
C GLN A 95 -5.76 -20.89 23.13
N LEU A 96 -5.52 -20.32 24.32
CA LEU A 96 -4.61 -19.18 24.49
C LEU A 96 -3.19 -19.54 24.08
N LEU A 97 -2.69 -20.70 24.50
CA LEU A 97 -1.37 -21.19 24.10
C LEU A 97 -1.27 -21.35 22.59
N ARG A 98 -2.28 -21.93 21.93
CA ARG A 98 -2.30 -22.04 20.46
C ARG A 98 -2.27 -20.69 19.76
N ARG A 99 -3.01 -19.70 20.30
CA ARG A 99 -2.99 -18.34 19.77
C ARG A 99 -1.63 -17.70 19.96
N LEU A 100 -1.05 -17.80 21.16
CA LEU A 100 0.29 -17.30 21.47
C LEU A 100 1.35 -17.92 20.56
N SER A 101 1.40 -19.25 20.43
CA SER A 101 2.35 -19.93 19.52
C SER A 101 2.25 -19.46 18.07
N ARG A 102 1.03 -19.22 17.58
CA ARG A 102 0.84 -18.70 16.22
C ARG A 102 1.31 -17.25 16.11
N LEU A 103 1.00 -16.43 17.11
CA LEU A 103 1.39 -15.02 17.16
C LEU A 103 2.90 -14.88 17.21
N THR A 104 3.59 -15.61 18.09
CA THR A 104 5.06 -15.57 18.20
C THR A 104 5.75 -16.04 16.92
N TYR A 105 5.23 -17.07 16.27
CA TYR A 105 5.74 -17.53 14.97
C TYR A 105 5.63 -16.45 13.89
N ILE A 106 4.45 -15.83 13.77
CA ILE A 106 4.21 -14.74 12.80
C ILE A 106 5.06 -13.51 13.14
N ASN A 107 5.13 -13.16 14.42
CA ASN A 107 5.95 -12.05 14.91
C ASN A 107 7.42 -12.26 14.59
N GLY A 108 7.94 -13.49 14.70
CA GLY A 108 9.31 -13.82 14.29
C GLY A 108 9.60 -13.44 12.84
N MET A 109 8.69 -13.79 11.91
CA MET A 109 8.83 -13.40 10.50
C MET A 109 8.74 -11.88 10.31
N HIS A 110 7.86 -11.21 11.06
CA HIS A 110 7.75 -9.75 11.02
C HIS A 110 9.01 -9.07 11.53
N TRP A 111 9.65 -9.58 12.59
CA TRP A 111 10.91 -9.06 13.11
C TRP A 111 12.01 -9.07 12.05
N ASP A 112 12.12 -10.13 11.24
CA ASP A 112 13.10 -10.19 10.14
C ASP A 112 12.85 -9.15 9.04
N VAL A 113 11.58 -8.82 8.78
CA VAL A 113 11.20 -7.76 7.84
C VAL A 113 11.48 -6.39 8.43
N ILE A 114 11.08 -6.18 9.68
CA ILE A 114 11.30 -4.93 10.43
C ILE A 114 12.79 -4.62 10.48
N ALA A 115 13.65 -5.57 10.85
CA ALA A 115 15.09 -5.38 10.91
C ALA A 115 15.70 -4.95 9.55
N ARG A 116 15.16 -5.46 8.44
CA ARG A 116 15.57 -5.03 7.10
C ARG A 116 15.11 -3.63 6.76
N ILE A 117 13.90 -3.24 7.16
CA ILE A 117 13.38 -1.87 6.97
C ILE A 117 14.19 -0.88 7.81
N GLU A 118 14.52 -1.24 9.06
CA GLU A 118 15.32 -0.41 9.97
C GLU A 118 16.75 -0.15 9.44
N ALA A 119 17.25 -1.02 8.56
CA ALA A 119 18.54 -0.86 7.90
C ALA A 119 18.49 -0.04 6.60
N MET A 120 17.31 0.36 6.12
CA MET A 120 17.16 1.15 4.89
C MET A 120 17.35 2.64 5.13
N ASP A 121 17.87 3.33 4.11
CA ASP A 121 17.92 4.79 4.08
C ASP A 121 16.49 5.37 4.13
N GLY A 122 16.27 6.34 5.01
CA GLY A 122 14.95 6.95 5.21
C GLY A 122 14.14 6.38 6.38
N PHE A 123 14.64 5.33 7.04
CA PHE A 123 14.12 4.94 8.35
C PHE A 123 14.50 5.98 9.40
N THR A 124 13.53 6.39 10.22
CA THR A 124 13.71 7.47 11.20
C THR A 124 13.30 7.10 12.64
N GLY A 125 12.81 5.89 12.88
CA GLY A 125 12.58 5.36 14.24
C GLY A 125 11.46 4.35 14.40
#